data_AF-A0A8H5ZJE3-F1
#
_entry.id   AF-A0A8H5ZJE3-F1
#
_cell.length_a   1.000
_cell.length_b   1.000
_cell.length_c   1.000
_cell.angle_alpha   90.00
_cell.angle_beta   90.00
_cell.angle_gamma   90.00
#
_symmetry.space_group_name_H-M   'P 1'
#
loop_
_entity.id
_entity.type
_entity.pdbx_description
1 polymer ?
#
loop_
_entity_poly.entity_id
_entity_poly.type
_entity_poly.pdbx_seq_one_letter_code
_entity_poly.pdbx_strand_id
1 'polypeptide(L)'
;MTSEDYCGHEQISRIIADMETFLPSASIKRKDYLRCRTTYGLLSTTYKCINGSNNPEKEYQEVQGVAKDLRHRLTNLDPSRGLPRKFQAPLDELEAGIDTVLKSCVTIDFVTLRLRDMLEETDDAPVLKREPVKMVDEARLKKVREELAAEWEKNYKLNEENNRLVLELKKYQVRERSGTGGTPLRKWSGGLKQ
;
A
#
# COMPACT_ATOMS: atom_id res chain seq x y z
N MET A 1 4.08 24.43 17.69
CA MET A 1 3.07 23.37 17.87
C MET A 1 2.97 22.69 16.53
N THR A 2 3.59 21.53 16.42
CA THR A 2 3.74 20.76 15.19
C THR A 2 2.42 20.09 14.87
N SER A 3 1.86 20.43 13.71
CA SER A 3 0.79 19.69 13.06
C SER A 3 1.35 18.32 12.68
N GLU A 4 1.21 17.36 13.58
CA GLU A 4 1.37 15.95 13.23
C GLU A 4 0.29 15.63 12.19
N ASP A 5 0.74 15.14 11.03
CA ASP A 5 -0.11 14.62 9.97
C ASP A 5 -0.87 13.41 10.54
N TYR A 6 -2.00 13.68 11.21
CA TYR A 6 -2.93 12.63 11.59
C TYR A 6 -3.37 11.92 10.31
N CYS A 7 -3.11 10.61 10.27
CA CYS A 7 -3.66 9.71 9.26
C CYS A 7 -5.15 10.04 9.08
N GLY A 8 -5.60 10.30 7.85
CA GLY A 8 -6.97 10.78 7.58
C GLY A 8 -8.06 9.91 8.20
N HIS A 9 -7.76 8.62 8.46
CA HIS A 9 -8.60 7.70 9.22
C HIS A 9 -8.80 8.12 10.68
N GLU A 10 -7.72 8.38 11.42
CA GLU A 10 -7.76 8.77 12.83
C GLU A 10 -8.55 10.07 13.03
N GLN A 11 -8.35 11.02 12.11
CA GLN A 11 -9.10 12.26 12.07
C GLN A 11 -10.60 12.02 11.85
N ILE A 12 -10.98 11.14 10.92
CA ILE A 12 -12.38 10.76 10.69
C ILE A 12 -12.97 10.09 11.93
N SER A 13 -12.23 9.19 12.60
CA SER A 13 -12.64 8.53 13.85
C SER A 13 -13.04 9.54 14.91
N ARG A 14 -12.16 10.53 15.13
CA ARG A 14 -12.34 11.57 16.13
C ARG A 14 -13.53 12.46 15.81
N ILE A 15 -13.66 12.88 14.55
CA ILE A 15 -14.80 13.70 14.09
C ILE A 15 -16.13 12.97 14.32
N ILE A 16 -16.20 11.66 14.00
CA ILE A 16 -17.39 10.85 14.25
C ILE A 16 -17.69 10.81 15.75
N ALA A 17 -16.71 10.51 16.60
CA ALA A 17 -16.88 10.48 18.05
C ALA A 17 -17.35 11.82 18.64
N ASP A 18 -16.76 12.93 18.21
CA ASP A 18 -17.13 14.28 18.66
C ASP A 18 -18.59 14.62 18.27
N MET A 19 -19.05 14.17 17.09
CA MET A 19 -20.43 14.37 16.65
C MET A 19 -21.47 13.71 17.56
N GLU A 20 -21.12 12.65 18.27
CA GLU A 20 -22.04 11.97 19.19
C GLU A 20 -22.56 12.91 20.28
N THR A 21 -21.70 13.79 20.77
CA THR A 21 -22.02 14.75 21.85
C THR A 21 -23.06 15.78 21.43
N PHE A 22 -23.16 16.07 20.13
CA PHE A 22 -24.07 17.05 19.58
C PHE A 22 -25.43 16.47 19.20
N LEU A 23 -25.57 15.13 19.19
CA LEU A 23 -26.79 14.45 18.79
C LEU A 23 -27.95 14.74 19.76
N PRO A 24 -29.19 14.76 19.26
CA PRO A 24 -30.37 14.81 20.11
C PRO A 24 -30.35 13.69 21.15
N SER A 25 -30.70 14.00 22.40
CA SER A 25 -30.71 13.02 23.49
C SER A 25 -31.55 11.78 23.14
N ALA A 26 -31.06 10.61 23.55
CA ALA A 26 -31.75 9.32 23.36
C ALA A 26 -33.11 9.28 24.08
N SER A 27 -33.33 10.13 25.08
CA SER A 27 -34.61 10.23 25.79
C SER A 27 -35.71 10.93 24.99
N ILE A 28 -35.37 11.61 23.88
CA ILE A 28 -36.34 12.36 23.08
C ILE A 28 -36.97 11.43 22.03
N LYS A 29 -38.27 11.14 22.18
CA LYS A 29 -39.03 10.22 21.32
C LYS A 29 -39.50 10.80 19.97
N ARG A 30 -39.04 11.98 19.57
CA ARG A 30 -39.43 12.58 18.28
C ARG A 30 -38.88 11.72 17.13
N LYS A 31 -39.75 11.32 16.20
CA LYS A 31 -39.40 10.42 15.08
C LYS A 31 -38.23 10.95 14.24
N ASP A 32 -38.14 12.26 14.03
CA ASP A 32 -37.06 12.86 13.23
C ASP A 32 -35.70 12.78 13.94
N TYR A 33 -35.68 12.97 15.27
CA TYR A 33 -34.45 12.83 16.07
C TYR A 33 -33.99 11.38 16.16
N LEU A 34 -34.93 10.44 16.29
CA LEU A 34 -34.65 9.00 16.22
C LEU A 34 -34.00 8.65 14.88
N ARG A 35 -34.56 9.13 13.76
CA ARG A 35 -34.01 8.92 12.41
C ARG A 35 -32.59 9.46 12.26
N CYS A 36 -32.28 10.61 12.88
CA CYS A 36 -30.92 11.16 12.88
C CYS A 36 -29.96 10.27 13.69
N ARG A 37 -30.35 9.83 14.89
CA ARG A 37 -29.53 8.89 15.70
C ARG A 37 -29.33 7.55 14.99
N THR A 38 -30.35 7.01 14.31
CA THR A 38 -30.22 5.76 13.56
C THR A 38 -29.23 5.92 12.40
N THR A 39 -29.30 7.01 11.65
CA THR A 39 -28.35 7.26 10.55
C THR A 39 -26.94 7.51 11.06
N TYR A 40 -26.77 8.21 12.18
CA TYR A 40 -25.48 8.34 12.84
C TYR A 40 -24.94 6.99 13.35
N GLY A 41 -25.81 6.16 13.95
CA GLY A 41 -25.45 4.80 14.36
C GLY A 41 -24.95 3.98 13.17
N LEU A 42 -25.66 4.07 12.03
CA LEU A 42 -25.24 3.45 10.78
C LEU A 42 -23.85 3.95 10.36
N LEU A 43 -23.63 5.26 10.34
CA LEU A 43 -22.34 5.89 10.00
C LEU A 43 -21.19 5.34 10.86
N SER A 44 -21.40 5.28 12.18
CA SER A 44 -20.40 4.76 13.12
C SER A 44 -20.12 3.27 12.87
N THR A 45 -21.16 2.47 12.61
CA THR A 45 -20.98 1.04 12.34
C THR A 45 -20.27 0.78 11.01
N THR A 46 -20.65 1.48 9.93
CA THR A 46 -20.01 1.33 8.61
C THR A 46 -18.55 1.76 8.68
N TYR A 47 -18.25 2.84 9.41
CA TYR A 47 -16.88 3.27 9.63
C TYR A 47 -16.05 2.23 10.38
N LYS A 48 -16.58 1.61 11.45
CA LYS A 48 -15.89 0.53 12.17
C LYS A 48 -15.64 -0.70 11.29
N CYS A 49 -16.53 -1.00 10.34
CA CYS A 49 -16.37 -2.11 9.42
C CYS A 49 -15.23 -1.92 8.41
N ILE A 50 -14.77 -0.68 8.17
CA ILE A 50 -13.58 -0.39 7.34
C ILE A 50 -12.36 -1.17 7.85
N ASN A 51 -12.22 -1.30 9.17
CA ASN A 51 -11.11 -2.00 9.81
C ASN A 51 -11.13 -3.54 9.60
N GLY A 52 -12.23 -4.11 9.11
CA GLY A 52 -12.33 -5.54 8.78
C GLY A 52 -12.58 -5.83 7.30
N SER A 53 -12.76 -4.81 6.46
CA SER A 53 -13.16 -4.99 5.07
C SER A 53 -11.99 -5.29 4.15
N ASN A 54 -12.23 -6.21 3.20
CA ASN A 54 -11.31 -6.52 2.11
C ASN A 54 -11.27 -5.43 1.04
N ASN A 55 -12.22 -4.47 1.06
CA ASN A 55 -12.29 -3.37 0.12
C ASN A 55 -12.59 -2.04 0.83
N PRO A 56 -11.57 -1.41 1.47
CA PRO A 56 -11.76 -0.18 2.25
C PRO A 56 -12.25 1.00 1.40
N GLU A 57 -11.91 1.07 0.11
CA GLU A 57 -12.38 2.15 -0.77
C GLU A 57 -13.91 2.15 -0.90
N LYS A 58 -14.51 0.97 -1.10
CA LYS A 58 -15.97 0.83 -1.17
C LYS A 58 -16.64 1.24 0.15
N GLU A 59 -16.05 0.85 1.28
CA GLU A 59 -16.58 1.21 2.59
C GLU A 59 -16.49 2.72 2.84
N TYR A 60 -15.41 3.39 2.43
CA TYR A 60 -15.30 4.85 2.52
C TYR A 60 -16.32 5.57 1.64
N GLN A 61 -16.63 5.05 0.45
CA GLN A 61 -17.72 5.56 -0.39
C GLN A 61 -19.08 5.39 0.29
N GLU A 62 -19.32 4.26 0.97
CA GLU A 62 -20.54 4.02 1.74
C GLU A 62 -20.63 4.99 2.94
N VAL A 63 -19.54 5.20 3.67
CA VAL A 63 -19.46 6.21 4.75
C VAL A 63 -19.77 7.61 4.21
N GLN A 64 -19.26 7.97 3.03
CA GLN A 64 -19.58 9.25 2.38
C GLN A 64 -21.09 9.37 2.08
N GLY A 65 -21.72 8.29 1.60
CA GLY A 65 -23.16 8.23 1.36
C GLY A 65 -23.99 8.42 2.63
N VAL A 66 -23.64 7.69 3.69
CA VAL A 66 -24.34 7.79 4.98
C VAL A 66 -24.16 9.17 5.62
N ALA A 67 -22.99 9.80 5.47
CA ALA A 67 -22.73 11.16 5.94
C ALA A 67 -23.61 12.20 5.22
N LYS A 68 -23.79 12.07 3.90
CA LYS A 68 -24.71 12.91 3.12
C LYS A 68 -26.16 12.74 3.59
N ASP A 69 -26.59 11.51 3.85
CA ASP A 69 -27.92 11.22 4.40
C ASP A 69 -28.12 11.83 5.79
N LEU A 70 -27.10 11.78 6.65
CA LEU A 70 -27.13 12.40 7.97
C LEU A 70 -27.26 13.92 7.86
N ARG A 71 -26.47 14.56 6.98
CA ARG A 71 -26.54 16.01 6.71
C ARG A 71 -27.92 16.42 6.22
N HIS A 72 -28.51 15.66 5.29
CA HIS A 72 -29.86 15.91 4.79
C HIS A 72 -30.92 15.80 5.90
N ARG A 73 -30.85 14.75 6.72
CA ARG A 73 -31.79 14.55 7.84
C ARG A 73 -31.67 15.64 8.90
N LEU A 74 -30.44 16.05 9.24
CA LEU A 74 -30.19 17.13 10.18
C LEU A 74 -30.69 18.48 9.66
N THR A 75 -30.57 18.74 8.37
CA THR A 75 -31.12 19.94 7.72
C THR A 75 -32.65 19.96 7.77
N ASN A 76 -33.28 18.80 7.56
CA ASN A 76 -34.74 18.67 7.58
C ASN A 76 -35.36 18.63 8.98
N LEU A 77 -34.55 18.60 10.06
CA LEU A 77 -35.06 18.67 11.44
C LEU A 77 -35.78 20.00 11.73
N ASP A 78 -35.26 21.09 11.15
CA ASP A 78 -35.83 22.42 11.18
C ASP A 78 -35.65 23.09 9.81
N PRO A 79 -36.63 22.93 8.90
CA PRO A 79 -36.55 23.48 7.55
C PRO A 79 -36.41 25.01 7.51
N SER A 80 -36.79 25.70 8.59
CA SER A 80 -36.72 27.16 8.68
C SER A 80 -35.33 27.66 9.10
N ARG A 81 -34.57 26.83 9.83
CA ARG A 81 -33.24 27.16 10.35
C ARG A 81 -32.10 26.44 9.61
N GLY A 82 -32.42 25.41 8.81
CA GLY A 82 -31.45 24.62 8.07
C GLY A 82 -30.59 23.75 8.97
N LEU A 83 -29.38 23.41 8.50
CA LEU A 83 -28.42 22.60 9.24
C LEU A 83 -28.01 23.30 10.55
N PRO A 84 -28.10 22.65 11.72
CA PRO A 84 -27.65 23.27 12.97
C PRO A 84 -26.15 23.61 12.90
N ARG A 85 -25.78 24.84 13.27
CA ARG A 85 -24.38 25.34 13.20
C ARG A 85 -23.34 24.42 13.85
N LYS A 86 -23.72 23.75 14.95
CA LYS A 86 -22.88 22.78 15.66
C LYS A 86 -22.50 21.54 14.84
N PHE A 87 -23.26 21.21 13.80
CA PHE A 87 -22.99 20.09 12.89
C PHE A 87 -22.33 20.53 11.58
N GLN A 88 -22.29 21.82 11.28
CA GLN A 88 -21.77 22.30 10.01
C GLN A 88 -20.27 22.02 9.87
N ALA A 89 -19.46 22.53 10.81
CA ALA A 89 -18.01 22.28 10.77
C ALA A 89 -17.64 20.79 10.87
N PRO A 90 -18.20 19.98 11.79
CA PRO A 90 -17.88 18.55 11.85
C PRO A 90 -18.23 17.78 10.57
N LEU A 91 -19.37 18.07 9.93
CA LEU A 91 -19.76 17.39 8.69
C LEU A 91 -18.92 17.83 7.49
N ASP A 92 -18.53 19.11 7.43
CA ASP A 92 -17.63 19.63 6.39
C ASP A 92 -16.22 19.03 6.53
N GLU A 93 -15.71 18.92 7.76
CA GLU A 93 -14.42 18.27 8.04
C GLU A 93 -14.47 16.76 7.77
N LEU A 94 -15.58 16.09 8.10
CA LEU A 94 -15.79 14.67 7.79
C LEU A 94 -15.77 14.43 6.27
N GLU A 95 -16.48 15.27 5.50
CA GLU A 95 -16.52 15.19 4.05
C GLU A 95 -15.13 15.41 3.43
N ALA A 96 -14.41 16.44 3.90
CA ALA A 96 -13.04 16.71 3.47
C ALA A 96 -12.06 15.58 3.82
N GLY A 97 -12.18 14.99 5.01
CA GLY A 97 -11.37 13.85 5.45
C GLY A 97 -11.59 12.62 4.59
N ILE A 98 -12.84 12.24 4.33
CA ILE A 98 -13.19 11.11 3.46
C ILE A 98 -12.70 11.35 2.02
N ASP A 99 -12.90 12.56 1.49
CA ASP A 99 -12.40 12.94 0.17
C ASP A 99 -10.88 12.83 0.06
N THR A 100 -10.17 13.20 1.12
CA THR A 100 -8.71 13.12 1.18
C THR A 100 -8.26 11.66 1.15
N VAL A 101 -8.88 10.79 1.95
CA VAL A 101 -8.57 9.35 1.98
C VAL A 101 -8.90 8.65 0.66
N LEU A 102 -10.01 9.03 0.01
CA LEU A 102 -10.36 8.49 -1.31
C LEU A 102 -9.42 9.01 -2.42
N LYS A 103 -9.02 10.29 -2.39
CA LYS A 103 -8.12 10.90 -3.39
C LYS A 103 -6.66 10.50 -3.24
N SER A 104 -6.18 10.23 -2.03
CA SER A 104 -4.80 9.78 -1.79
C SER A 104 -4.53 8.37 -2.32
N CYS A 105 -5.55 7.70 -2.89
CA CYS A 105 -5.67 6.26 -3.00
C CYS A 105 -5.52 5.61 -1.60
N VAL A 106 -6.08 4.43 -1.42
CA VAL A 106 -5.63 3.51 -0.36
C VAL A 106 -4.21 3.07 -0.76
N THR A 107 -3.25 3.98 -0.65
CA THR A 107 -1.86 3.76 -1.02
C THR A 107 -1.25 2.79 -0.02
N ILE A 108 -0.20 2.09 -0.47
CA ILE A 108 0.57 1.15 0.35
C ILE A 108 0.94 1.80 1.70
N ASP A 109 1.17 3.11 1.73
CA ASP A 109 1.45 3.86 2.95
C ASP A 109 0.30 3.87 3.96
N PHE A 110 -0.97 3.97 3.53
CA PHE A 110 -2.14 3.86 4.40
C PHE A 110 -2.29 2.44 4.97
N VAL A 111 -2.02 1.42 4.15
CA VAL A 111 -2.00 0.02 4.60
C VAL A 111 -0.82 -0.24 5.55
N THR A 112 0.33 0.37 5.29
CA THR A 112 1.56 0.21 6.09
C THR A 112 1.46 0.95 7.43
N LEU A 113 0.80 2.13 7.46
CA LEU A 113 0.46 2.81 8.72
C LEU A 113 -0.56 2.00 9.51
N ARG A 114 -1.62 1.50 8.87
CA ARG A 114 -2.61 0.63 9.54
C ARG A 114 -2.00 -0.63 10.14
N LEU A 115 -1.06 -1.27 9.44
CA LEU A 115 -0.31 -2.41 9.97
C LEU A 115 0.59 -2.01 11.16
N ARG A 116 1.06 -0.77 11.21
CA ARG A 116 1.83 -0.23 12.33
C ARG A 116 0.94 0.07 13.53
N ASP A 117 -0.19 0.75 13.32
CA ASP A 117 -1.13 1.13 14.38
C ASP A 117 -1.80 -0.11 15.00
N MET A 118 -2.12 -1.13 14.20
CA MET A 118 -2.60 -2.43 14.71
C MET A 118 -1.53 -3.20 15.49
N LEU A 119 -0.24 -2.93 15.25
CA LEU A 119 0.85 -3.50 16.06
C LEU A 119 0.96 -2.75 17.39
N GLU A 120 0.81 -1.43 17.39
CA GLU A 120 0.93 -0.57 18.58
C GLU A 120 -0.27 -0.70 19.54
N GLU A 121 -1.51 -0.93 19.06
CA GLU A 121 -2.68 -1.16 19.94
C GLU A 121 -2.65 -2.49 20.71
N THR A 122 -1.72 -3.41 20.39
CA THR A 122 -1.61 -4.73 21.05
C THR A 122 -0.58 -4.79 22.19
N ASP A 123 -0.09 -3.65 22.67
CA ASP A 123 1.00 -3.57 23.66
C ASP A 123 0.63 -3.96 25.11
N ASP A 124 -0.59 -4.42 25.39
CA ASP A 124 -0.98 -4.94 26.71
C ASP A 124 -0.77 -6.47 26.88
N ALA A 125 -0.28 -7.17 25.84
CA ALA A 125 0.19 -8.54 25.98
C ALA A 125 1.71 -8.57 25.72
N PRO A 126 2.52 -9.27 26.54
CA PRO A 126 3.94 -9.38 26.27
C PRO A 126 4.10 -10.09 24.93
N VAL A 127 4.41 -9.32 23.89
CA VAL A 127 4.81 -9.82 22.59
C VAL A 127 6.11 -10.57 22.84
N LEU A 128 5.98 -11.87 23.11
CA LEU A 128 7.04 -12.83 22.89
C LEU A 128 7.46 -12.58 21.45
N LYS A 129 8.59 -11.88 21.26
CA LYS A 129 9.21 -11.65 19.96
C LYS A 129 9.39 -13.03 19.36
N ARG A 130 8.43 -13.47 18.55
CA ARG A 130 8.53 -14.75 17.85
C ARG A 130 9.70 -14.55 16.92
N GLU A 131 10.79 -15.25 17.20
CA GLU A 131 11.94 -15.25 16.32
C GLU A 131 11.43 -15.52 14.89
N PRO A 132 11.93 -14.79 13.89
CA PRO A 132 11.52 -14.99 12.51
C PRO A 132 11.58 -16.48 12.19
N VAL A 133 10.43 -17.04 11.80
CA VAL A 133 10.36 -18.47 11.48
C VAL A 133 11.29 -18.71 10.29
N LYS A 134 12.40 -19.42 10.54
CA LYS A 134 13.34 -19.78 9.49
C LYS A 134 12.64 -20.75 8.55
N MET A 135 12.26 -20.25 7.37
CA MET A 135 11.61 -21.04 6.33
C MET A 135 12.56 -22.04 5.65
N VAL A 136 13.87 -21.87 5.85
CA VAL A 136 14.94 -22.70 5.28
C VAL A 136 16.07 -22.82 6.29
N ASP A 137 16.69 -24.00 6.36
CA ASP A 137 17.87 -24.24 7.18
C ASP A 137 19.02 -23.30 6.79
N GLU A 138 19.69 -22.71 7.77
CA GLU A 138 20.81 -21.78 7.54
C GLU A 138 21.95 -22.42 6.75
N ALA A 139 22.19 -23.72 6.93
CA ALA A 139 23.17 -24.48 6.17
C ALA A 139 22.83 -24.54 4.68
N ARG A 140 21.54 -24.70 4.33
CA ARG A 140 21.07 -24.70 2.94
C ARG A 140 21.20 -23.30 2.33
N LEU A 141 20.81 -22.26 3.08
CA LEU A 141 20.95 -20.87 2.63
C LEU A 141 22.42 -20.50 2.38
N LYS A 142 23.32 -20.91 3.27
CA LYS A 142 24.77 -20.68 3.12
C LYS A 142 25.33 -21.38 1.89
N LYS A 143 25.00 -22.65 1.68
CA LYS A 143 25.42 -23.43 0.52
C LYS A 143 24.96 -22.77 -0.80
N VAL A 144 23.70 -22.35 -0.87
CA VAL A 144 23.15 -21.68 -2.07
C VAL A 144 23.84 -20.34 -2.33
N ARG A 145 24.18 -19.57 -1.28
CA ARG A 145 24.94 -18.32 -1.44
C ARG A 145 26.35 -18.56 -1.96
N GLU A 146 27.03 -19.59 -1.45
CA GLU A 146 28.37 -19.97 -1.91
C GLU A 146 28.35 -20.49 -3.36
N GLU A 147 27.37 -21.32 -3.72
CA GLU A 147 27.16 -21.79 -5.09
C GLU A 147 26.84 -20.63 -6.03
N LEU A 148 25.97 -19.70 -5.62
CA LEU A 148 25.66 -18.51 -6.41
C LEU A 148 26.90 -17.64 -6.64
N ALA A 149 27.70 -17.39 -5.60
CA ALA A 149 28.93 -16.62 -5.73
C ALA A 149 29.94 -17.31 -6.67
N ALA A 150 30.08 -18.63 -6.58
CA ALA A 150 30.96 -19.40 -7.45
C ALA A 150 30.50 -19.37 -8.92
N GLU A 151 29.20 -19.48 -9.19
CA GLU A 151 28.65 -19.40 -10.54
C GLU A 151 28.71 -17.98 -11.12
N TRP A 152 28.56 -16.95 -10.30
CA TRP A 152 28.78 -15.56 -10.72
C TRP A 152 30.23 -15.32 -11.14
N GLU A 153 31.19 -15.80 -10.35
CA GLU A 153 32.63 -15.69 -10.66
C GLU A 153 33.00 -16.43 -11.95
N LYS A 154 32.42 -17.62 -12.18
CA LYS A 154 32.61 -18.36 -13.44
C LYS A 154 32.03 -17.60 -14.63
N ASN A 155 30.80 -17.10 -14.52
CA ASN A 155 30.17 -16.32 -15.58
C ASN A 155 30.96 -15.05 -15.88
N TYR A 156 31.48 -14.37 -14.85
CA TYR A 156 32.32 -13.20 -15.01
C TYR A 156 33.56 -13.51 -15.85
N LYS A 157 34.32 -14.55 -15.50
CA LYS A 157 35.52 -14.98 -16.24
C LYS A 157 35.22 -15.37 -17.68
N LEU A 158 34.18 -16.20 -17.90
CA LEU A 158 33.78 -16.61 -19.24
C LEU A 158 33.32 -15.41 -20.09
N ASN A 159 32.70 -14.41 -19.48
CA ASN A 159 32.29 -13.21 -20.18
C ASN A 159 33.49 -12.32 -20.55
N GLU A 160 34.49 -12.18 -19.67
CA GLU A 160 35.75 -11.51 -20.01
C GLU A 160 36.49 -12.21 -21.15
N GLU A 161 36.60 -13.54 -21.10
CA GLU A 161 37.22 -14.34 -22.15
C GLU A 161 36.47 -14.21 -23.48
N ASN A 162 35.13 -14.30 -23.48
CA ASN A 162 34.32 -14.08 -24.66
C ASN A 162 34.51 -12.68 -25.24
N ASN A 163 34.50 -11.64 -24.40
CA ASN A 163 34.72 -10.27 -24.85
C ASN A 163 36.11 -10.08 -25.47
N ARG A 164 37.14 -10.70 -24.88
CA ARG A 164 38.50 -10.71 -25.43
C ARG A 164 38.55 -11.39 -26.79
N LEU A 165 37.99 -12.60 -26.90
CA LEU A 165 37.98 -13.38 -28.15
C LEU A 165 37.18 -12.67 -29.25
N VAL A 166 36.07 -12.03 -28.91
CA VAL A 166 35.29 -11.21 -29.85
C VAL A 166 36.12 -10.04 -30.37
N LEU A 167 36.90 -9.38 -29.52
CA LEU A 167 37.80 -8.30 -29.94
C LEU A 167 38.93 -8.81 -30.84
N GLU A 168 39.52 -9.96 -30.53
CA GLU A 168 40.56 -10.58 -31.37
C GLU A 168 39.97 -10.98 -32.74
N LEU A 169 38.81 -11.64 -32.78
CA LEU A 169 38.11 -11.97 -34.02
C LEU A 169 37.78 -10.74 -34.85
N LYS A 170 37.29 -9.66 -34.25
CA LYS A 170 37.05 -8.39 -34.94
C LYS A 170 38.34 -7.84 -35.55
N LYS A 171 39.46 -7.87 -34.83
CA LYS A 171 40.77 -7.44 -35.37
C LYS A 171 41.23 -8.30 -36.55
N TYR A 172 41.03 -9.62 -36.49
CA TYR A 172 41.35 -10.52 -37.60
C TYR A 172 40.44 -10.29 -38.81
N GLN A 173 39.13 -10.17 -38.62
CA GLN A 173 38.18 -9.86 -39.70
C GLN A 173 38.46 -8.51 -40.37
N VAL A 174 38.83 -7.49 -39.58
CA VAL A 174 39.23 -6.18 -40.11
C VAL A 174 40.54 -6.30 -40.89
N ARG A 175 41.53 -7.08 -40.40
CA ARG A 175 42.79 -7.34 -41.11
C ARG A 175 42.58 -8.10 -42.43
N GLU A 176 41.70 -9.09 -42.46
CA GLU A 176 41.32 -9.80 -43.68
C GLU A 176 40.62 -8.87 -44.69
N ARG A 177 39.76 -7.96 -44.21
CA ARG A 177 39.08 -6.95 -45.06
C ARG A 177 40.00 -5.83 -45.54
N SER A 178 41.06 -5.49 -44.79
CA SER A 178 42.00 -4.40 -45.11
C SER A 178 43.17 -4.83 -46.02
N GLY A 179 43.16 -6.06 -46.55
CA GLY A 179 44.03 -6.46 -47.67
C GLY A 179 45.53 -6.54 -47.38
N THR A 180 45.98 -6.52 -46.13
CA THR A 180 47.41 -6.61 -45.76
C THR A 180 47.74 -7.94 -45.09
N GLY A 181 48.03 -8.94 -45.94
CA GLY A 181 48.97 -10.04 -45.67
C GLY A 181 48.50 -11.18 -44.77
N GLY A 182 48.10 -12.29 -45.38
CA GLY A 182 48.03 -13.61 -44.74
C GLY A 182 47.38 -14.66 -45.64
N THR A 183 48.14 -15.69 -46.02
CA THR A 183 47.74 -16.84 -46.84
C THR A 183 46.38 -17.42 -46.43
N PRO A 184 45.49 -17.82 -47.35
CA PRO A 184 44.17 -18.33 -46.98
C PRO A 184 44.30 -19.53 -46.04
N LEU A 185 43.53 -19.52 -44.95
CA LEU A 185 43.43 -20.62 -43.99
C LEU A 185 43.23 -21.95 -44.73
N ARG A 186 44.26 -22.80 -44.65
CA ARG A 186 44.26 -24.16 -45.19
C ARG A 186 43.07 -24.90 -44.59
N LYS A 187 42.12 -25.33 -45.44
CA LYS A 187 40.95 -26.11 -45.04
C LYS A 187 41.37 -27.25 -44.11
N TRP A 188 40.87 -27.25 -42.89
CA TRP A 188 41.05 -28.36 -41.95
C TRP A 188 40.27 -29.57 -42.46
N SER A 189 40.98 -30.49 -43.09
CA SER A 189 40.52 -31.85 -43.37
C SER A 189 41.00 -32.75 -42.23
N GLY A 190 40.18 -32.91 -41.19
CA GLY A 190 40.41 -33.81 -40.07
C GLY A 190 39.12 -34.56 -39.76
N GLY A 191 39.04 -35.80 -40.28
CA GLY A 191 37.83 -36.62 -40.23
C GLY A 191 37.46 -37.10 -38.83
N LEU A 192 36.15 -37.18 -38.59
CA LEU A 192 35.59 -38.06 -37.58
C LEU A 192 35.97 -39.50 -37.96
N LYS A 193 36.80 -40.14 -37.15
CA LYS A 193 36.77 -41.60 -37.02
C LYS A 193 35.71 -41.94 -35.97
N GLN A 194 34.80 -42.81 -36.37
CA GLN A 194 33.77 -43.47 -35.55
C GLN A 194 34.41 -44.30 -34.43
#